data_AF-A0AB34KWI6-F1
#
_entry.id   AF-A0AB34KWI6-F1
#
_cell.length_a   1.000
_cell.length_b   1.000
_cell.length_c   1.000
_cell.angle_alpha   90.00
_cell.angle_beta   90.00
_cell.angle_gamma   90.00
#
_symmetry.space_group_name_H-M   'P 1'
#
loop_
_entity.id
_entity.type
_entity.pdbx_description
1 polymer ?
#
loop_
_entity_poly.entity_id
_entity_poly.type
_entity_poly.pdbx_seq_one_letter_code
_entity_poly.pdbx_strand_id
1 'polypeptide(L)'
;MSLKYGLNLKKAAAPPRRKNILDDEPDDEEDDLPSAAPKEEVIEEAIDSFGGATPAKHGLNVPSRSKPAPTPRADDPPKPPRRRFDPDQDASGQDSSATLEARAAVKAAEELDPSIFDYDSFHDAKASVHEAKKEASRQDAIERKPKYINNLLDAAARRKQDQQVAKEKQLQRERENEGDEFADKEKFVTGAYKAQQEETRRLEEEEKRRTEEEDARKRRMGGGMQSFYRNMMDQSDKVRQEEIDAAMKLEREGGVRNVDEEKKRSDAEMAAELRAKGVNVHVNEDGQITDKRELLSAGLNVTPADKSKDGRSADHLRSSNRPVQSAFPRRDAGSRDAQRERQSRMVEEQLEASAKRKREEEEEQHAKEEREAKSKKTEKDVGDAKARYLARKAAKEKAGG
;
A
#
# COMPACT_ATOMS: atom_id res chain seq x y z
N MET A 1 -2.62 69.55 -67.97
CA MET A 1 -3.45 68.39 -68.37
C MET A 1 -4.33 67.98 -67.18
N SER A 2 -5.63 67.84 -67.46
CA SER A 2 -6.71 67.16 -66.71
C SER A 2 -6.84 67.27 -65.18
N LEU A 3 -7.86 68.05 -64.75
CA LEU A 3 -8.61 67.86 -63.50
C LEU A 3 -9.66 66.74 -63.65
N LYS A 4 -10.03 66.04 -62.56
CA LYS A 4 -11.44 65.84 -62.12
C LYS A 4 -11.59 64.95 -60.86
N TYR A 5 -12.53 65.38 -60.02
CA TYR A 5 -13.10 64.71 -58.84
C TYR A 5 -13.91 63.45 -59.20
N GLY A 6 -14.06 62.52 -58.26
CA GLY A 6 -15.00 61.39 -58.35
C GLY A 6 -15.11 60.57 -57.06
N LEU A 7 -16.21 60.79 -56.34
CA LEU A 7 -16.72 60.05 -55.19
C LEU A 7 -17.08 58.59 -55.58
N ASN A 8 -16.92 57.59 -54.70
CA ASN A 8 -17.83 56.43 -54.65
C ASN A 8 -17.77 55.66 -53.32
N LEU A 9 -18.97 55.39 -52.79
CA LEU A 9 -19.33 54.81 -51.50
C LEU A 9 -18.93 53.33 -51.36
N LYS A 10 -18.60 52.89 -50.14
CA LYS A 10 -18.85 51.51 -49.70
C LYS A 10 -19.54 51.47 -48.33
N LYS A 11 -20.56 50.60 -48.32
CA LYS A 11 -21.66 50.38 -47.37
C LYS A 11 -21.18 49.69 -46.09
N ALA A 12 -21.79 50.07 -44.96
CA ALA A 12 -21.61 49.44 -43.66
C ALA A 12 -22.06 47.96 -43.66
N ALA A 13 -21.26 47.09 -43.05
CA ALA A 13 -21.59 45.68 -42.81
C ALA A 13 -21.87 45.47 -41.32
N ALA A 14 -22.93 44.69 -41.04
CA ALA A 14 -23.51 44.41 -39.73
C ALA A 14 -22.63 43.50 -38.83
N PRO A 15 -22.80 43.53 -37.49
CA PRO A 15 -22.04 42.68 -36.57
C PRO A 15 -22.45 41.20 -36.68
N PRO A 16 -21.54 40.24 -36.37
CA PRO A 16 -21.80 38.81 -36.55
C PRO A 16 -22.82 38.28 -35.53
N ARG A 17 -23.81 37.55 -36.04
CA ARG A 17 -24.81 36.80 -35.27
C ARG A 17 -24.15 35.56 -34.66
N ARG A 18 -24.28 35.40 -33.33
CA ARG A 18 -23.95 34.16 -32.61
C ARG A 18 -24.97 33.09 -33.01
N LYS A 19 -24.48 31.90 -33.40
CA LYS A 19 -25.31 30.71 -33.59
C LYS A 19 -25.53 30.06 -32.23
N ASN A 20 -26.79 29.87 -31.86
CA ASN A 20 -27.20 28.91 -30.82
C ASN A 20 -27.17 27.51 -31.46
N ILE A 21 -26.70 26.52 -30.72
CA ILE A 21 -26.49 25.12 -31.19
C ILE A 21 -27.67 24.21 -30.85
N LEU A 22 -28.81 24.79 -30.50
CA LEU A 22 -30.02 24.05 -30.15
C LEU A 22 -31.12 24.49 -31.10
N ASP A 23 -31.58 23.55 -31.94
CA ASP A 23 -32.62 23.59 -32.98
C ASP A 23 -32.14 23.69 -34.44
N ASP A 24 -32.04 22.52 -35.08
CA ASP A 24 -32.35 22.30 -36.51
C ASP A 24 -32.73 20.81 -36.73
N GLU A 25 -34.05 20.55 -36.74
CA GLU A 25 -34.86 19.61 -37.56
C GLU A 25 -34.60 18.08 -37.61
N PRO A 26 -35.56 17.23 -38.09
CA PRO A 26 -36.99 17.47 -38.43
C PRO A 26 -37.98 16.41 -37.89
N ASP A 27 -39.26 16.80 -37.83
CA ASP A 27 -40.45 15.92 -37.87
C ASP A 27 -40.59 15.28 -39.27
N ASP A 28 -40.84 13.95 -39.34
CA ASP A 28 -42.03 13.37 -39.98
C ASP A 28 -41.97 11.82 -40.11
N GLU A 29 -43.16 11.22 -39.94
CA GLU A 29 -43.65 9.87 -40.30
C GLU A 29 -43.71 8.74 -39.23
N GLU A 30 -44.96 8.44 -38.86
CA GLU A 30 -45.46 7.31 -38.06
C GLU A 30 -45.28 5.95 -38.78
N ASP A 31 -44.95 4.87 -38.05
CA ASP A 31 -45.83 3.69 -37.88
C ASP A 31 -45.18 2.56 -37.06
N ASP A 32 -46.00 2.02 -36.16
CA ASP A 32 -46.01 0.70 -35.51
C ASP A 32 -44.90 0.23 -34.52
N LEU A 33 -45.31 0.15 -33.25
CA LEU A 33 -44.72 -0.64 -32.15
C LEU A 33 -44.74 -2.16 -32.46
N PRO A 34 -43.82 -2.97 -31.91
CA PRO A 34 -44.15 -3.59 -30.61
C PRO A 34 -42.99 -3.72 -29.62
N SER A 35 -43.41 -3.70 -28.36
CA SER A 35 -42.70 -3.89 -27.09
C SER A 35 -41.55 -4.90 -27.05
N ALA A 36 -40.39 -4.47 -26.52
CA ALA A 36 -39.50 -5.30 -25.71
C ALA A 36 -38.60 -4.40 -24.83
N ALA A 37 -38.58 -4.68 -23.53
CA ALA A 37 -37.87 -3.91 -22.50
C ALA A 37 -36.35 -3.80 -22.76
N PRO A 38 -35.70 -2.64 -22.51
CA PRO A 38 -34.25 -2.54 -22.59
C PRO A 38 -33.60 -3.13 -21.34
N LYS A 39 -32.65 -4.05 -21.57
CA LYS A 39 -31.70 -4.54 -20.57
C LYS A 39 -30.66 -3.45 -20.37
N GLU A 40 -30.51 -2.98 -19.14
CA GLU A 40 -29.41 -2.09 -18.74
C GLU A 40 -28.09 -2.86 -18.80
N GLU A 41 -27.21 -2.44 -19.72
CA GLU A 41 -25.80 -2.81 -19.71
C GLU A 41 -25.08 -2.00 -18.63
N VAL A 42 -24.72 -2.68 -17.55
CA VAL A 42 -23.83 -2.15 -16.51
C VAL A 42 -22.43 -2.09 -17.09
N ILE A 43 -21.95 -0.88 -17.37
CA ILE A 43 -20.56 -0.60 -17.70
C ILE A 43 -19.76 -0.70 -16.40
N GLU A 44 -19.11 -1.85 -16.18
CA GLU A 44 -18.09 -2.02 -15.14
C GLU A 44 -16.78 -1.37 -15.62
N GLU A 45 -16.53 -0.13 -15.22
CA GLU A 45 -15.20 0.47 -15.30
C GLU A 45 -14.27 -0.25 -14.32
N ALA A 46 -13.48 -1.18 -14.86
CA ALA A 46 -12.35 -1.76 -14.16
C ALA A 46 -11.30 -0.66 -13.92
N ILE A 47 -11.07 -0.36 -12.64
CA ILE A 47 -9.99 0.48 -12.15
C ILE A 47 -8.69 -0.28 -12.46
N ASP A 48 -8.04 0.05 -13.58
CA ASP A 48 -6.73 -0.47 -13.93
C ASP A 48 -5.70 0.05 -12.93
N SER A 49 -5.40 -0.81 -11.96
CA SER A 49 -4.33 -0.66 -11.00
C SER A 49 -3.00 -0.60 -11.77
N PHE A 50 -2.38 0.59 -11.80
CA PHE A 50 -1.00 0.80 -12.22
C PHE A 50 -0.05 0.06 -11.27
N GLY A 51 0.07 -1.26 -11.48
CA GLY A 51 0.98 -2.15 -10.79
C GLY A 51 2.33 -2.12 -11.48
N GLY A 52 3.32 -1.53 -10.80
CA GLY A 52 4.71 -1.54 -11.22
C GLY A 52 5.20 -2.95 -11.52
N ALA A 53 5.80 -3.11 -12.70
CA ALA A 53 6.42 -4.34 -13.15
C ALA A 53 7.49 -4.80 -12.15
N THR A 54 7.23 -5.95 -11.51
CA THR A 54 8.28 -6.73 -10.85
C THR A 54 9.17 -7.33 -11.93
N PRO A 55 10.52 -7.18 -11.88
CA PRO A 55 11.37 -7.84 -12.85
C PRO A 55 11.28 -9.36 -12.67
N ALA A 56 11.03 -10.03 -13.79
CA ALA A 56 11.12 -11.47 -13.94
C ALA A 56 12.45 -11.99 -13.37
N LYS A 57 12.36 -12.96 -12.48
CA LYS A 57 13.50 -13.76 -12.04
C LYS A 57 13.93 -14.63 -13.23
N HIS A 58 14.81 -14.10 -14.07
CA HIS A 58 15.63 -14.91 -14.96
C HIS A 58 16.50 -15.83 -14.10
N GLY A 59 16.22 -17.12 -14.14
CA GLY A 59 17.07 -18.16 -13.58
C GLY A 59 18.39 -18.19 -14.35
N LEU A 60 19.40 -17.53 -13.82
CA LEU A 60 20.79 -17.78 -14.18
C LEU A 60 21.16 -19.19 -13.71
N ASN A 61 21.21 -20.10 -14.67
CA ASN A 61 21.79 -21.42 -14.51
C ASN A 61 23.30 -21.26 -14.33
N VAL A 62 23.76 -21.19 -13.06
CA VAL A 62 25.18 -21.19 -12.72
C VAL A 62 25.60 -22.64 -12.49
N PRO A 63 26.48 -23.24 -13.31
CA PRO A 63 27.00 -24.57 -13.03
C PRO A 63 27.84 -24.52 -11.75
N SER A 64 27.48 -25.36 -10.78
CA SER A 64 28.24 -25.58 -9.55
C SER A 64 29.60 -26.18 -9.90
N ARG A 65 30.62 -25.34 -10.08
CA ARG A 65 32.02 -25.77 -10.00
C ARG A 65 32.34 -26.03 -8.54
N SER A 66 32.46 -27.30 -8.19
CA SER A 66 33.14 -27.79 -7.00
C SER A 66 34.50 -27.08 -6.87
N LYS A 67 34.69 -26.31 -5.79
CA LYS A 67 36.02 -25.83 -5.42
C LYS A 67 36.85 -27.06 -5.00
N PRO A 68 38.06 -27.26 -5.55
CA PRO A 68 38.95 -28.32 -5.07
C PRO A 68 39.43 -27.98 -3.66
N ALA A 69 39.56 -29.01 -2.83
CA ALA A 69 40.15 -28.93 -1.50
C ALA A 69 41.60 -28.36 -1.59
N PRO A 70 42.04 -27.54 -0.63
CA PRO A 70 43.42 -27.08 -0.60
C PRO A 70 44.35 -28.25 -0.26
N THR A 71 45.29 -28.55 -1.15
CA THR A 71 46.45 -29.40 -0.84
C THR A 71 47.38 -28.64 0.11
N PRO A 72 47.97 -29.29 1.13
CA PRO A 72 48.89 -28.62 2.03
C PRO A 72 50.20 -28.35 1.28
N ARG A 73 50.64 -27.09 1.25
CA ARG A 73 52.01 -26.74 0.86
C ARG A 73 52.94 -27.05 2.04
N ALA A 74 54.15 -27.52 1.74
CA ALA A 74 55.10 -28.08 2.69
C ALA A 74 55.80 -27.06 3.62
N ASP A 75 55.33 -25.81 3.72
CA ASP A 75 56.03 -24.74 4.44
C ASP A 75 55.07 -23.81 5.22
N ASP A 76 54.00 -24.35 5.80
CA ASP A 76 53.23 -23.64 6.83
C ASP A 76 53.83 -23.93 8.22
N PRO A 77 54.15 -22.92 9.04
CA PRO A 77 54.65 -23.16 10.40
C PRO A 77 53.62 -23.97 11.20
N PRO A 78 54.06 -24.94 12.03
CA PRO A 78 53.14 -25.85 12.69
C PRO A 78 52.13 -25.09 13.54
N LYS A 79 50.85 -25.38 13.29
CA LYS A 79 49.71 -24.90 14.07
C LYS A 79 49.97 -25.23 15.55
N PRO A 80 49.95 -24.25 16.47
CA PRO A 80 50.26 -24.53 17.87
C PRO A 80 49.27 -25.55 18.42
N PRO A 81 49.71 -26.49 19.26
CA PRO A 81 48.82 -27.48 19.85
C PRO A 81 47.71 -26.75 20.60
N ARG A 82 46.46 -27.22 20.41
CA ARG A 82 45.34 -26.81 21.26
C ARG A 82 45.73 -27.16 22.68
N ARG A 83 46.14 -26.15 23.47
CA ARG A 83 46.33 -26.31 24.91
C ARG A 83 45.00 -26.81 25.45
N ARG A 84 45.05 -27.95 26.15
CA ARG A 84 43.95 -28.30 27.05
C ARG A 84 43.88 -27.16 28.06
N PHE A 85 42.70 -26.58 28.21
CA PHE A 85 42.47 -25.57 29.22
C PHE A 85 42.49 -26.29 30.57
N ASP A 86 43.66 -26.33 31.20
CA ASP A 86 43.82 -26.74 32.59
C ASP A 86 43.52 -25.50 33.45
N PRO A 87 42.39 -25.43 34.17
CA PRO A 87 41.96 -24.23 34.91
C PRO A 87 42.91 -23.84 36.06
N ASP A 88 43.89 -24.70 36.39
CA ASP A 88 44.81 -24.53 37.50
C ASP A 88 46.18 -23.95 37.10
N GLN A 89 46.49 -23.75 35.81
CA GLN A 89 47.82 -23.28 35.37
C GLN A 89 47.91 -21.82 34.93
N ASP A 90 46.80 -21.10 34.73
CA ASP A 90 46.82 -19.68 34.33
C ASP A 90 46.54 -18.70 35.50
N ALA A 91 46.72 -19.16 36.75
CA ALA A 91 46.48 -18.36 37.96
C ALA A 91 47.71 -17.55 38.44
N SER A 92 48.72 -17.33 37.61
CA SER A 92 49.99 -16.73 38.05
C SER A 92 50.42 -15.47 37.31
N GLY A 93 49.51 -14.52 37.06
CA GLY A 93 49.95 -13.16 36.70
C GLY A 93 48.99 -12.25 35.95
N GLN A 94 47.72 -12.15 36.35
CA GLN A 94 46.82 -11.11 35.85
C GLN A 94 45.99 -10.53 37.01
N ASP A 95 46.38 -9.35 37.46
CA ASP A 95 45.65 -8.38 38.29
C ASP A 95 44.60 -8.95 39.26
N SER A 96 45.08 -9.36 40.44
CA SER A 96 44.29 -9.93 41.52
C SER A 96 43.24 -8.97 42.09
N SER A 97 43.43 -7.66 42.03
CA SER A 97 42.42 -6.71 42.54
C SER A 97 41.17 -6.66 41.66
N ALA A 98 41.33 -6.54 40.34
CA ALA A 98 40.19 -6.48 39.41
C ALA A 98 39.39 -7.79 39.40
N THR A 99 40.06 -8.94 39.54
CA THR A 99 39.39 -10.24 39.62
C THR A 99 38.69 -10.46 40.97
N LEU A 100 39.25 -9.94 42.07
CA LEU A 100 38.60 -9.96 43.39
C LEU A 100 37.39 -9.02 43.43
N GLU A 101 37.51 -7.82 42.84
CA GLU A 101 36.40 -6.86 42.70
C GLU A 101 35.28 -7.44 41.84
N ALA A 102 35.60 -8.08 40.72
CA ALA A 102 34.61 -8.76 39.88
C ALA A 102 33.92 -9.91 40.63
N ARG A 103 34.67 -10.73 41.39
CA ARG A 103 34.09 -11.79 42.22
C ARG A 103 33.21 -11.24 43.35
N ALA A 104 33.60 -10.13 43.96
CA ALA A 104 32.79 -9.46 44.97
C ALA A 104 31.49 -8.91 44.37
N ALA A 105 31.56 -8.33 43.16
CA ALA A 105 30.39 -7.87 42.43
C ALA A 105 29.45 -9.02 42.02
N VAL A 106 29.99 -10.16 41.57
CA VAL A 106 29.21 -11.37 41.27
C VAL A 106 28.50 -11.88 42.52
N LYS A 107 29.20 -12.02 43.64
CA LYS A 107 28.60 -12.45 44.92
C LYS A 107 27.53 -11.48 45.41
N ALA A 108 27.80 -10.17 45.34
CA ALA A 108 26.82 -9.16 45.71
C ALA A 108 25.57 -9.23 44.80
N ALA A 109 25.74 -9.59 43.53
CA ALA A 109 24.63 -9.80 42.60
C ALA A 109 23.84 -11.08 42.91
N GLU A 110 24.51 -12.20 43.22
CA GLU A 110 23.89 -13.46 43.65
C GLU A 110 23.13 -13.33 44.97
N GLU A 111 23.64 -12.52 45.91
CA GLU A 111 22.98 -12.23 47.19
C GLU A 111 21.70 -11.41 47.01
N LEU A 112 21.66 -10.53 46.02
CA LEU A 112 20.47 -9.75 45.68
C LEU A 112 19.44 -10.59 44.92
N ASP A 113 19.91 -11.43 43.99
CA ASP A 113 19.07 -12.33 43.21
C ASP A 113 19.83 -13.62 42.85
N PRO A 114 19.43 -14.78 43.41
CA PRO A 114 20.07 -16.05 43.10
C PRO A 114 19.80 -16.53 41.66
N SER A 115 18.83 -15.94 40.96
CA SER A 115 18.46 -16.28 39.57
C SER A 115 19.16 -15.40 38.52
N ILE A 116 20.03 -14.46 38.93
CA ILE A 116 20.61 -13.47 38.00
C ILE A 116 21.45 -14.09 36.86
N PHE A 117 21.96 -15.30 37.05
CA PHE A 117 22.74 -16.05 36.06
C PHE A 117 21.96 -17.22 35.43
N ASP A 118 20.68 -17.38 35.75
CA ASP A 118 19.81 -18.40 35.15
C ASP A 118 19.32 -17.92 33.77
N TYR A 119 20.19 -18.02 32.76
CA TYR A 119 19.84 -17.60 31.40
C TYR A 119 18.94 -18.60 30.68
N ASP A 120 19.02 -19.88 31.09
CA ASP A 120 18.27 -20.96 30.46
C ASP A 120 16.78 -20.87 30.85
N SER A 121 16.46 -20.56 32.12
CA SER A 121 15.07 -20.34 32.57
C SER A 121 14.36 -19.26 31.76
N PHE A 122 15.01 -18.11 31.54
CA PHE A 122 14.44 -17.01 30.78
C PHE A 122 14.27 -17.37 29.30
N HIS A 123 15.23 -18.08 28.72
CA HIS A 123 15.15 -18.49 27.32
C HIS A 123 14.00 -19.50 27.10
N ASP A 124 13.83 -20.44 28.02
CA ASP A 124 12.72 -21.41 28.00
C ASP A 124 11.37 -20.72 28.22
N ALA A 125 11.30 -19.77 29.16
CA ALA A 125 10.12 -18.93 29.36
C ALA A 125 9.78 -18.13 28.09
N LYS A 126 10.77 -17.52 27.44
CA LYS A 126 10.58 -16.77 26.19
C LYS A 126 10.13 -17.67 25.04
N ALA A 127 10.70 -18.87 24.93
CA ALA A 127 10.31 -19.85 23.92
C ALA A 127 8.84 -20.26 24.09
N SER A 128 8.42 -20.58 25.31
CA SER A 128 7.03 -20.95 25.59
C SER A 128 6.03 -19.82 25.34
N VAL A 129 6.38 -18.57 25.64
CA VAL A 129 5.57 -17.38 25.29
C VAL A 129 5.43 -17.24 23.77
N HIS A 130 6.52 -17.41 23.03
CA HIS A 130 6.50 -17.33 21.57
C HIS A 130 5.64 -18.45 20.95
N GLU A 131 5.70 -19.66 21.49
CA GLU A 131 4.85 -20.78 21.08
C GLU A 131 3.38 -20.51 21.36
N ALA A 132 3.04 -20.09 22.58
CA ALA A 132 1.66 -19.73 22.94
C ALA A 132 1.11 -18.62 22.04
N LYS A 133 1.91 -17.59 21.74
CA LYS A 133 1.54 -16.51 20.83
C LYS A 133 1.35 -17.01 19.39
N LYS A 134 2.15 -17.96 18.94
CA LYS A 134 2.02 -18.60 17.62
C LYS A 134 0.76 -19.46 17.53
N GLU A 135 0.41 -20.18 18.59
CA GLU A 135 -0.82 -20.95 18.68
C GLU A 135 -2.05 -20.04 18.67
N ALA A 136 -2.03 -18.98 19.49
CA ALA A 136 -3.07 -17.95 19.48
C ALA A 136 -3.22 -17.32 18.09
N SER A 137 -2.11 -16.96 17.43
CA SER A 137 -2.16 -16.42 16.06
C SER A 137 -2.73 -17.41 15.03
N ARG A 138 -2.57 -18.73 15.23
CA ARG A 138 -3.17 -19.75 14.36
C ARG A 138 -4.67 -19.86 14.60
N GLN A 139 -5.12 -19.84 15.85
CA GLN A 139 -6.54 -19.84 16.19
C GLN A 139 -7.21 -18.56 15.66
N ASP A 140 -6.59 -17.41 15.88
CA ASP A 140 -7.03 -16.14 15.31
C ASP A 140 -7.11 -16.20 13.79
N ALA A 141 -6.13 -16.81 13.11
CA ALA A 141 -6.15 -16.92 11.65
C ALA A 141 -7.32 -17.78 11.14
N ILE A 142 -7.76 -18.78 11.90
CA ILE A 142 -8.93 -19.61 11.58
C ILE A 142 -10.23 -18.82 11.78
N GLU A 143 -10.30 -18.00 12.83
CA GLU A 143 -11.50 -17.21 13.15
C GLU A 143 -11.58 -15.88 12.37
N ARG A 144 -10.46 -15.41 11.81
CA ARG A 144 -10.39 -14.07 11.22
C ARG A 144 -11.28 -13.94 9.99
N LYS A 145 -12.17 -12.97 10.05
CA LYS A 145 -12.90 -12.46 8.89
C LYS A 145 -11.93 -11.95 7.80
N PRO A 146 -12.32 -11.99 6.52
CA PRO A 146 -11.47 -11.53 5.42
C PRO A 146 -11.01 -10.08 5.62
N LYS A 147 -9.71 -9.86 5.40
CA LYS A 147 -9.00 -8.62 5.76
C LYS A 147 -9.60 -7.33 5.15
N TYR A 148 -10.27 -7.44 4.00
CA TYR A 148 -10.68 -6.28 3.20
C TYR A 148 -12.20 -6.08 3.07
N ILE A 149 -13.03 -7.05 3.47
CA ILE A 149 -14.49 -6.94 3.26
C ILE A 149 -15.07 -5.79 4.08
N ASN A 150 -14.65 -5.63 5.33
CA ASN A 150 -15.15 -4.54 6.17
C ASN A 150 -14.79 -3.18 5.55
N ASN A 151 -13.54 -3.00 5.10
CA ASN A 151 -13.12 -1.76 4.45
C ASN A 151 -13.93 -1.47 3.18
N LEU A 152 -14.29 -2.51 2.42
CA LEU A 152 -15.13 -2.35 1.22
C LEU A 152 -16.55 -1.94 1.60
N LEU A 153 -17.12 -2.54 2.64
CA LEU A 153 -18.45 -2.20 3.16
C LEU A 153 -18.47 -0.77 3.72
N ASP A 154 -17.45 -0.39 4.49
CA ASP A 154 -17.29 0.96 5.04
C ASP A 154 -17.12 1.99 3.91
N ALA A 155 -16.33 1.68 2.88
CA ALA A 155 -16.20 2.54 1.70
C ALA A 155 -17.51 2.66 0.92
N ALA A 156 -18.27 1.58 0.79
CA ALA A 156 -19.59 1.62 0.16
C ALA A 156 -20.59 2.45 0.99
N ALA A 157 -20.54 2.35 2.32
CA ALA A 157 -21.36 3.15 3.22
C ALA A 157 -21.02 4.65 3.11
N ARG A 158 -19.74 5.00 3.11
CA ARG A 158 -19.28 6.38 2.90
C ARG A 158 -19.74 6.95 1.56
N ARG A 159 -19.59 6.20 0.46
CA ARG A 159 -20.09 6.64 -0.86
C ARG A 159 -21.60 6.87 -0.86
N LYS A 160 -22.38 6.06 -0.14
CA LYS A 160 -23.83 6.27 -0.02
C LYS A 160 -24.14 7.55 0.73
N GLN A 161 -23.41 7.85 1.81
CA GLN A 161 -23.53 9.10 2.56
C GLN A 161 -23.14 10.29 1.67
N ASP A 162 -22.01 10.21 0.95
CA ASP A 162 -21.56 11.25 0.03
C ASP A 162 -22.59 11.51 -1.09
N GLN A 163 -23.19 10.44 -1.63
CA GLN A 163 -24.27 10.55 -2.62
C GLN A 163 -25.53 11.24 -2.06
N GLN A 164 -25.87 10.98 -0.79
CA GLN A 164 -27.00 11.64 -0.12
C GLN A 164 -26.71 13.14 0.07
N VAL A 165 -25.53 13.48 0.57
CA VAL A 165 -25.07 14.88 0.73
C VAL A 165 -25.05 15.60 -0.62
N ALA A 166 -24.54 14.96 -1.68
CA ALA A 166 -24.51 15.54 -3.02
C ALA A 166 -25.91 15.83 -3.55
N LYS A 167 -26.86 14.90 -3.39
CA LYS A 167 -28.27 15.09 -3.79
C LYS A 167 -28.94 16.22 -2.99
N GLU A 168 -28.69 16.30 -1.69
CA GLU A 168 -29.24 17.36 -0.84
C GLU A 168 -28.71 18.74 -1.25
N LYS A 169 -27.39 18.84 -1.52
CA LYS A 169 -26.77 20.07 -2.01
C LYS A 169 -27.25 20.44 -3.40
N GLN A 170 -27.48 19.46 -4.28
CA GLN A 170 -28.08 19.69 -5.59
C GLN A 170 -29.49 20.26 -5.46
N LEU A 171 -30.33 19.64 -4.64
CA LEU A 171 -31.70 20.10 -4.39
C LEU A 171 -31.72 21.50 -3.75
N GLN A 172 -30.79 21.78 -2.85
CA GLN A 172 -30.63 23.12 -2.30
C GLN A 172 -30.26 24.15 -3.38
N ARG A 173 -29.34 23.81 -4.28
CA ARG A 173 -28.94 24.68 -5.39
C ARG A 173 -30.09 24.90 -6.38
N GLU A 174 -30.89 23.88 -6.66
CA GLU A 174 -32.10 23.99 -7.50
C GLU A 174 -33.11 24.95 -6.84
N ARG A 175 -33.35 24.82 -5.52
CA ARG A 175 -34.21 25.75 -4.78
C ARG A 175 -33.69 27.18 -4.69
N GLU A 176 -32.37 27.37 -4.65
CA GLU A 176 -31.76 28.70 -4.67
C GLU A 176 -31.93 29.35 -6.05
N ASN A 177 -31.80 28.57 -7.13
CA ASN A 177 -32.02 29.04 -8.50
C ASN A 177 -33.51 29.36 -8.77
N GLU A 178 -34.44 28.52 -8.31
CA GLU A 178 -35.89 28.72 -8.41
C GLU A 178 -36.42 29.71 -7.34
N GLY A 179 -35.58 30.04 -6.36
CA GLY A 179 -35.96 30.84 -5.20
C GLY A 179 -36.38 32.26 -5.55
N ASP A 180 -35.91 32.82 -6.67
CA ASP A 180 -36.34 34.12 -7.17
C ASP A 180 -37.77 34.07 -7.75
N GLU A 181 -38.21 32.92 -8.25
CA GLU A 181 -39.55 32.72 -8.83
C GLU A 181 -40.61 32.37 -7.77
N PHE A 182 -40.19 31.83 -6.62
CA PHE A 182 -41.07 31.39 -5.54
C PHE A 182 -40.80 32.10 -4.20
N ALA A 183 -40.15 33.26 -4.21
CA ALA A 183 -39.86 34.06 -3.02
C ALA A 183 -41.12 34.44 -2.23
N ASP A 184 -42.23 34.67 -2.93
CA ASP A 184 -43.52 35.07 -2.34
C ASP A 184 -44.32 33.89 -1.76
N LYS A 185 -43.86 32.64 -1.94
CA LYS A 185 -44.55 31.44 -1.46
C LYS A 185 -43.90 30.88 -0.20
N GLU A 186 -44.73 30.37 0.71
CA GLU A 186 -44.27 29.75 1.96
C GLU A 186 -43.49 28.45 1.69
N LYS A 187 -42.36 28.27 2.38
CA LYS A 187 -41.50 27.08 2.26
C LYS A 187 -41.93 26.03 3.28
N PHE A 188 -42.47 24.91 2.84
CA PHE A 188 -42.86 23.80 3.70
C PHE A 188 -41.80 22.69 3.67
N VAL A 189 -41.25 22.36 4.84
CA VAL A 189 -40.32 21.24 5.01
C VAL A 189 -41.03 20.12 5.76
N THR A 190 -41.02 18.91 5.22
CA THR A 190 -41.59 17.74 5.90
C THR A 190 -40.71 17.34 7.09
N GLY A 191 -41.32 16.85 8.17
CA GLY A 191 -40.57 16.45 9.38
C GLY A 191 -39.48 15.41 9.09
N ALA A 192 -39.73 14.50 8.15
CA ALA A 192 -38.75 13.51 7.69
C ALA A 192 -37.52 14.13 7.01
N TYR A 193 -37.71 15.15 6.16
CA TYR A 193 -36.60 15.86 5.52
C TYR A 193 -35.78 16.65 6.53
N LYS A 194 -36.42 17.26 7.53
CA LYS A 194 -35.71 17.93 8.62
C LYS A 194 -34.86 16.94 9.43
N ALA A 195 -35.41 15.76 9.74
CA ALA A 195 -34.66 14.71 10.43
C ALA A 195 -33.48 14.20 9.60
N GLN A 196 -33.67 14.00 8.29
CA GLN A 196 -32.60 13.61 7.37
C GLN A 196 -31.48 14.66 7.30
N GLN A 197 -31.83 15.95 7.22
CA GLN A 197 -30.85 17.04 7.21
C GLN A 197 -30.06 17.15 8.53
N GLU A 198 -30.71 16.87 9.66
CA GLU A 198 -30.02 16.82 10.96
C GLU A 198 -29.08 15.61 11.06
N GLU A 199 -29.47 14.46 10.51
CA GLU A 199 -28.63 13.26 10.47
C GLU A 199 -27.40 13.49 9.59
N THR A 200 -27.56 14.01 8.37
CA THR A 200 -26.44 14.30 7.46
C THR A 200 -25.50 15.32 8.06
N ARG A 201 -26.01 16.40 8.67
CA ARG A 201 -25.19 17.39 9.37
C ARG A 201 -24.41 16.81 10.55
N ARG A 202 -25.02 15.94 11.35
CA ARG A 202 -24.31 15.29 12.49
C ARG A 202 -23.19 14.37 12.00
N LEU A 203 -23.43 13.61 10.93
CA LEU A 203 -22.43 12.74 10.31
C LEU A 203 -21.27 13.55 9.71
N GLU A 204 -21.56 14.67 9.04
CA GLU A 204 -20.54 15.56 8.50
C GLU A 204 -19.67 16.18 9.60
N GLU A 205 -20.26 16.63 10.71
CA GLU A 205 -19.52 17.19 11.85
C GLU A 205 -18.62 16.15 12.51
N GLU A 206 -19.07 14.90 12.63
CA GLU A 206 -18.28 13.79 13.18
C GLU A 206 -17.14 13.35 12.24
N GLU A 207 -17.40 13.19 10.94
CA GLU A 207 -16.36 12.91 9.94
C GLU A 207 -15.34 14.05 9.91
N LYS A 208 -15.79 15.32 9.95
CA LYS A 208 -14.89 16.47 9.98
C LYS A 208 -14.01 16.47 11.22
N ARG A 209 -14.57 16.25 12.41
CA ARG A 209 -13.78 16.13 13.66
C ARG A 209 -12.73 15.02 13.54
N ARG A 210 -13.12 13.86 13.02
CA ARG A 210 -12.20 12.73 12.82
C ARG A 210 -11.09 13.07 11.83
N THR A 211 -11.41 13.71 10.71
CA THR A 211 -10.39 14.11 9.73
C THR A 211 -9.41 15.13 10.30
N GLU A 212 -9.88 16.09 11.09
CA GLU A 212 -9.03 17.09 11.76
C GLU A 212 -8.08 16.44 12.78
N GLU A 213 -8.58 15.47 13.57
CA GLU A 213 -7.76 14.68 14.49
C GLU A 213 -6.72 13.81 13.76
N GLU A 214 -7.12 13.13 12.68
CA GLU A 214 -6.22 12.32 11.87
C GLU A 214 -5.14 13.17 11.19
N ASP A 215 -5.50 14.36 10.69
CA ASP A 215 -4.55 15.30 10.10
C ASP A 215 -3.62 15.93 11.13
N ALA A 216 -4.13 16.26 12.32
CA ALA A 216 -3.29 16.69 13.44
C ALA A 216 -2.30 15.58 13.84
N ARG A 217 -2.74 14.31 13.85
CA ARG A 217 -1.86 13.16 14.11
C ARG A 217 -0.83 12.98 13.00
N LYS A 218 -1.20 13.09 11.72
CA LYS A 218 -0.26 13.02 10.59
C LYS A 218 0.79 14.13 10.68
N ARG A 219 0.39 15.35 11.03
CA ARG A 219 1.30 16.48 11.26
C ARG A 219 2.28 16.19 12.41
N ARG A 220 1.79 15.63 13.52
CA ARG A 220 2.63 15.26 14.68
C ARG A 220 3.59 14.10 14.39
N MET A 221 3.14 13.10 13.65
CA MET A 221 3.92 11.88 13.35
C MET A 221 4.98 12.10 12.27
N GLY A 222 4.99 13.25 11.59
CA GLY A 222 5.92 13.56 10.52
C GLY A 222 5.63 12.74 9.26
N GLY A 223 5.36 13.40 8.14
CA GLY A 223 5.16 12.70 6.87
C GLY A 223 6.46 12.07 6.34
N GLY A 224 6.37 10.87 5.76
CA GLY A 224 7.45 10.28 4.96
C GLY A 224 7.99 8.93 5.45
N MET A 225 8.97 8.40 4.73
CA MET A 225 9.56 7.07 4.95
C MET A 225 10.22 6.93 6.33
N GLN A 226 10.82 8.01 6.86
CA GLN A 226 11.46 8.01 8.17
C GLN A 226 10.47 7.78 9.32
N SER A 227 9.25 8.30 9.22
CA SER A 227 8.18 8.04 10.21
C SER A 227 7.70 6.60 10.13
N PHE A 228 7.58 6.04 8.91
CA PHE A 228 7.29 4.63 8.73
C PHE A 228 8.34 3.73 9.40
N TYR A 229 9.64 3.99 9.22
CA TYR A 229 10.68 3.22 9.88
C TYR A 229 10.70 3.43 11.40
N ARG A 230 10.40 4.64 11.90
CA ARG A 230 10.28 4.90 13.34
C ARG A 230 9.14 4.09 13.95
N ASN A 231 7.94 4.18 13.38
CA ASN A 231 6.80 3.36 13.79
C ASN A 231 7.11 1.86 13.64
N MET A 232 7.87 1.54 12.60
CA MET A 232 8.61 0.31 12.35
C MET A 232 9.20 -0.29 13.63
N MET A 233 10.23 0.43 14.06
CA MET A 233 11.07 0.09 15.20
C MET A 233 10.28 0.15 16.51
N ASP A 234 9.47 1.19 16.72
CA ASP A 234 8.64 1.35 17.92
C ASP A 234 7.68 0.17 18.11
N GLN A 235 7.08 -0.34 17.03
CA GLN A 235 6.23 -1.53 17.08
C GLN A 235 7.04 -2.79 17.40
N SER A 236 8.21 -2.96 16.78
CA SER A 236 9.08 -4.10 17.07
C SER A 236 9.62 -4.08 18.50
N ASP A 237 9.93 -2.90 19.03
CA ASP A 237 10.42 -2.71 20.39
C ASP A 237 9.31 -2.95 21.41
N LYS A 238 8.08 -2.47 21.16
CA LYS A 238 6.92 -2.78 22.02
C LYS A 238 6.64 -4.27 22.07
N VAL A 239 6.60 -4.93 20.91
CA VAL A 239 6.40 -6.39 20.83
C VAL A 239 7.49 -7.13 21.59
N ARG A 240 8.75 -6.72 21.43
CA ARG A 240 9.88 -7.30 22.17
C ARG A 240 9.77 -7.07 23.68
N GLN A 241 9.39 -5.88 24.11
CA GLN A 241 9.19 -5.56 25.53
C GLN A 241 8.05 -6.39 26.12
N GLU A 242 6.92 -6.50 25.43
CA GLU A 242 5.79 -7.35 25.85
C GLU A 242 6.19 -8.82 25.97
N GLU A 243 7.02 -9.33 25.05
CA GLU A 243 7.54 -10.70 25.11
C GLU A 243 8.49 -10.92 26.29
N ILE A 244 9.36 -9.94 26.57
CA ILE A 244 10.26 -9.97 27.74
C ILE A 244 9.45 -9.90 29.04
N ASP A 245 8.50 -8.97 29.14
CA ASP A 245 7.64 -8.81 30.32
C ASP A 245 6.77 -10.05 30.57
N ALA A 246 6.27 -10.68 29.50
CA ALA A 246 5.53 -11.93 29.59
C ALA A 246 6.43 -13.10 30.04
N ALA A 247 7.65 -13.19 29.51
CA ALA A 247 8.62 -14.21 29.93
C ALA A 247 9.02 -14.03 31.40
N MET A 248 9.31 -12.81 31.84
CA MET A 248 9.61 -12.51 33.25
C MET A 248 8.46 -12.83 34.19
N LYS A 249 7.21 -12.57 33.76
CA LYS A 249 6.02 -12.97 34.55
C LYS A 249 5.90 -14.48 34.64
N LEU A 250 6.09 -15.18 33.53
CA LEU A 250 5.99 -16.63 33.48
C LEU A 250 7.06 -17.31 34.34
N GLU A 251 8.29 -16.80 34.31
CA GLU A 251 9.38 -17.23 35.17
C GLU A 251 9.06 -17.01 36.66
N ARG A 252 8.57 -15.81 37.03
CA ARG A 252 8.15 -15.51 38.41
C ARG A 252 7.02 -16.40 38.89
N GLU A 253 6.08 -16.74 38.01
CA GLU A 253 4.96 -17.64 38.31
C GLU A 253 5.35 -19.13 38.29
N GLY A 254 6.61 -19.46 37.98
CA GLY A 254 7.09 -20.83 37.85
C GLY A 254 6.40 -21.60 36.72
N GLY A 255 5.77 -20.87 35.79
CA GLY A 255 4.95 -21.40 34.71
C GLY A 255 5.76 -21.78 33.47
N VAL A 256 7.08 -21.96 33.60
CA VAL A 256 7.89 -22.52 32.54
C VAL A 256 7.38 -23.93 32.29
N ARG A 257 6.56 -24.07 31.25
CA ARG A 257 6.33 -25.38 30.65
C ARG A 257 7.72 -25.79 30.19
N ASN A 258 8.31 -26.78 30.84
CA ASN A 258 9.44 -27.48 30.27
C ASN A 258 8.99 -27.83 28.86
N VAL A 259 9.51 -27.08 27.89
CA VAL A 259 9.56 -27.55 26.53
C VAL A 259 10.65 -28.61 26.65
N ASP A 260 10.30 -29.74 27.26
CA ASP A 260 10.88 -31.01 26.89
C ASP A 260 10.86 -30.90 25.39
N GLU A 261 12.04 -30.72 24.79
CA GLU A 261 12.17 -30.88 23.36
C GLU A 261 11.35 -32.12 23.09
N GLU A 262 10.20 -31.97 22.42
CA GLU A 262 9.60 -33.08 21.74
C GLU A 262 10.77 -33.55 20.92
N LYS A 263 11.45 -34.59 21.42
CA LYS A 263 12.64 -35.16 20.80
C LYS A 263 12.13 -35.45 19.42
N LYS A 264 12.44 -34.56 18.48
CA LYS A 264 11.93 -34.67 17.12
C LYS A 264 12.45 -36.03 16.75
N ARG A 265 11.54 -37.00 16.65
CA ARG A 265 11.90 -38.42 16.48
C ARG A 265 12.99 -38.40 15.45
N SER A 266 14.15 -38.96 15.81
CA SER A 266 15.33 -38.82 14.97
C SER A 266 14.93 -39.24 13.55
N ASP A 267 15.49 -38.60 12.53
CA ASP A 267 15.15 -38.90 11.13
C ASP A 267 15.22 -40.43 10.85
N ALA A 268 16.10 -41.13 11.56
CA ALA A 268 16.19 -42.58 11.58
C ALA A 268 14.97 -43.30 12.20
N GLU A 269 14.46 -42.85 13.35
CA GLU A 269 13.24 -43.38 13.98
C GLU A 269 12.00 -43.14 13.11
N MET A 270 11.91 -41.95 12.49
CA MET A 270 10.81 -41.59 11.60
C MET A 270 10.82 -42.45 10.32
N ALA A 271 12.00 -42.71 9.76
CA ALA A 271 12.15 -43.62 8.63
C ALA A 271 11.85 -45.08 8.98
N ALA A 272 12.21 -45.54 10.19
CA ALA A 272 11.88 -46.88 10.66
C ALA A 272 10.37 -47.08 10.84
N GLU A 273 9.68 -46.08 11.39
CA GLU A 273 8.22 -46.09 11.55
C GLU A 273 7.50 -46.09 10.20
N LEU A 274 7.98 -45.33 9.21
CA LEU A 274 7.41 -45.28 7.87
C LEU A 274 7.65 -46.57 7.07
N ARG A 275 8.83 -47.19 7.20
CA ARG A 275 9.10 -48.51 6.63
C ARG A 275 8.22 -49.59 7.27
N ALA A 276 7.97 -49.52 8.57
CA ALA A 276 7.01 -50.41 9.26
C ALA A 276 5.57 -50.20 8.75
N LYS A 277 5.22 -48.98 8.34
CA LYS A 277 3.94 -48.65 7.68
C LYS A 277 3.93 -48.96 6.17
N GLY A 278 5.00 -49.55 5.61
CA GLY A 278 5.08 -49.97 4.21
C GLY A 278 5.49 -48.87 3.22
N VAL A 279 5.96 -47.71 3.69
CA VAL A 279 6.50 -46.64 2.85
C VAL A 279 8.01 -46.81 2.75
N ASN A 280 8.53 -47.00 1.54
CA ASN A 280 9.97 -47.10 1.30
C ASN A 280 10.62 -45.72 1.38
N VAL A 281 11.28 -45.45 2.51
CA VAL A 281 12.11 -44.25 2.72
C VAL A 281 13.58 -44.66 2.60
N HIS A 282 14.38 -43.90 1.85
CA HIS A 282 15.83 -44.10 1.68
C HIS A 282 16.60 -43.28 2.72
N VAL A 283 17.42 -43.95 3.52
CA VAL A 283 18.24 -43.36 4.58
C VAL A 283 19.70 -43.62 4.25
N ASN A 284 20.54 -42.58 4.34
CA ASN A 284 21.99 -42.65 4.18
C ASN A 284 22.66 -43.38 5.35
N GLU A 285 23.94 -43.76 5.20
CA GLU A 285 24.74 -44.40 6.24
C GLU A 285 24.84 -43.57 7.54
N ASP A 286 24.71 -42.24 7.45
CA ASP A 286 24.66 -41.31 8.59
C ASP A 286 23.28 -41.24 9.28
N GLY A 287 22.32 -42.07 8.89
CA GLY A 287 20.97 -42.09 9.48
C GLY A 287 20.06 -40.93 9.03
N GLN A 288 20.47 -40.16 8.03
CA GLN A 288 19.70 -39.04 7.46
C GLN A 288 18.86 -39.49 6.25
N ILE A 289 17.63 -39.01 6.16
CA ILE A 289 16.72 -39.30 5.04
C ILE A 289 17.18 -38.52 3.81
N THR A 290 17.43 -39.25 2.72
CA THR A 290 17.96 -38.70 1.46
C THR A 290 16.97 -37.79 0.75
N ASP A 291 15.70 -38.17 0.69
CA ASP A 291 14.63 -37.37 0.11
C ASP A 291 13.47 -37.18 1.10
N LYS A 292 13.33 -35.95 1.60
CA LYS A 292 12.27 -35.58 2.55
C LYS A 292 10.86 -35.70 1.97
N ARG A 293 10.74 -35.86 0.64
CA ARG A 293 9.45 -36.10 -0.03
C ARG A 293 8.94 -37.52 0.20
N GLU A 294 9.82 -38.48 0.46
CA GLU A 294 9.44 -39.87 0.78
C GLU A 294 8.79 -39.98 2.17
N LEU A 295 8.97 -38.97 3.03
CA LEU A 295 8.28 -38.85 4.32
C LEU A 295 6.83 -38.37 4.18
N LEU A 296 6.49 -37.81 3.02
CA LEU A 296 5.12 -37.44 2.72
C LEU A 296 4.38 -38.73 2.40
N SER A 297 3.29 -38.99 3.11
CA SER A 297 2.44 -40.16 2.90
C SER A 297 2.19 -40.38 1.41
N ALA A 298 2.49 -41.59 0.93
CA ALA A 298 2.23 -42.01 -0.43
C ALA A 298 0.71 -42.03 -0.68
N GLY A 299 0.18 -40.88 -1.06
CA GLY A 299 -1.24 -40.63 -1.16
C GLY A 299 -1.46 -39.13 -1.08
N LEU A 300 -1.99 -38.57 -2.17
CA LEU A 300 -2.71 -37.30 -2.11
C LEU A 300 -3.57 -37.33 -0.84
N ASN A 301 -3.37 -36.39 0.11
CA ASN A 301 -4.11 -36.28 1.37
C ASN A 301 -5.61 -35.96 1.13
N VAL A 302 -6.30 -36.83 0.41
CA VAL A 302 -7.76 -36.90 0.33
C VAL A 302 -8.12 -38.01 1.29
N THR A 303 -8.25 -37.66 2.57
CA THR A 303 -9.03 -38.49 3.49
C THR A 303 -10.40 -38.71 2.84
N PRO A 304 -10.92 -39.94 2.68
CA PRO A 304 -12.33 -40.11 2.36
C PRO A 304 -13.09 -39.43 3.49
N ALA A 305 -13.77 -38.33 3.16
CA ALA A 305 -14.46 -37.51 4.14
C ALA A 305 -15.51 -38.36 4.85
N ASP A 306 -15.24 -38.69 6.11
CA ASP A 306 -16.24 -39.22 7.00
C ASP A 306 -17.31 -38.13 7.17
N LYS A 307 -18.57 -38.50 6.95
CA LYS A 307 -19.70 -37.57 6.94
C LYS A 307 -20.02 -37.17 8.39
N SER A 308 -19.26 -36.25 8.96
CA SER A 308 -19.70 -35.50 10.13
C SER A 308 -20.73 -34.45 9.68
N LYS A 309 -21.95 -34.61 10.17
CA LYS A 309 -23.00 -33.58 10.10
C LYS A 309 -22.61 -32.48 11.10
N ASP A 310 -21.95 -31.44 10.60
CA ASP A 310 -21.94 -30.04 11.08
C ASP A 310 -20.57 -29.39 10.88
N GLY A 311 -20.56 -28.16 10.34
CA GLY A 311 -19.37 -27.29 10.35
C GLY A 311 -19.13 -26.47 9.08
N ARG A 312 -19.92 -25.42 8.88
CA ARG A 312 -19.76 -24.40 7.82
C ARG A 312 -18.58 -23.44 8.03
N SER A 313 -17.44 -23.89 8.56
CA SER A 313 -16.38 -22.99 9.06
C SER A 313 -15.03 -23.04 8.33
N ALA A 314 -14.82 -23.95 7.37
CA ALA A 314 -13.50 -24.09 6.72
C ALA A 314 -13.53 -24.08 5.17
N ASP A 315 -14.58 -23.54 4.55
CA ASP A 315 -14.70 -23.55 3.08
C ASP A 315 -13.68 -22.63 2.38
N HIS A 316 -13.18 -21.61 3.09
CA HIS A 316 -12.19 -20.66 2.55
C HIS A 316 -10.74 -21.19 2.53
N LEU A 317 -10.47 -22.33 3.18
CA LEU A 317 -9.17 -23.00 3.19
C LEU A 317 -9.11 -24.17 2.20
N ARG A 318 -10.23 -24.52 1.58
CA ARG A 318 -10.30 -25.56 0.57
C ARG A 318 -9.82 -25.00 -0.77
N SER A 319 -8.57 -25.30 -1.13
CA SER A 319 -8.15 -25.23 -2.54
C SER A 319 -9.03 -26.22 -3.31
N SER A 320 -10.05 -25.68 -3.96
CA SER A 320 -10.95 -26.45 -4.83
C SER A 320 -10.12 -26.99 -6.00
N ASN A 321 -9.69 -28.25 -5.91
CA ASN A 321 -9.28 -29.05 -7.07
C ASN A 321 -10.52 -29.45 -7.87
N ARG A 322 -11.28 -28.46 -8.32
CA ARG A 322 -12.29 -28.65 -9.35
C ARG A 322 -11.53 -28.77 -10.66
N PRO A 323 -11.64 -29.88 -11.42
CA PRO A 323 -11.11 -29.88 -12.78
C PRO A 323 -11.84 -28.76 -13.51
N VAL A 324 -11.09 -27.70 -13.84
CA VAL A 324 -11.58 -26.63 -14.70
C VAL A 324 -11.76 -27.28 -16.06
N GLN A 325 -12.95 -27.84 -16.30
CA GLN A 325 -13.40 -28.03 -17.67
C GLN A 325 -13.35 -26.65 -18.29
N SER A 326 -12.40 -26.45 -19.20
CA SER A 326 -12.22 -25.19 -19.89
C SER A 326 -13.50 -24.88 -20.65
N ALA A 327 -14.34 -24.02 -20.11
CA ALA A 327 -15.53 -23.50 -20.76
C ALA A 327 -15.22 -22.48 -21.87
N PHE A 328 -13.95 -22.41 -22.31
CA PHE A 328 -13.50 -21.51 -23.36
C PHE A 328 -13.09 -22.33 -24.58
N PRO A 329 -13.71 -22.12 -25.76
CA PRO A 329 -13.23 -22.72 -26.99
C PRO A 329 -11.77 -22.28 -27.20
N ARG A 330 -10.93 -23.18 -27.72
CA ARG A 330 -9.52 -22.88 -28.00
C ARG A 330 -9.46 -21.62 -28.88
N ARG A 331 -8.98 -20.53 -28.28
CA ARG A 331 -8.99 -19.19 -28.87
C ARG A 331 -7.89 -19.13 -29.93
N ASP A 332 -8.28 -18.90 -31.18
CA ASP A 332 -7.38 -18.66 -32.30
C ASP A 332 -6.36 -17.55 -31.96
N ALA A 333 -5.09 -17.77 -32.28
CA ALA A 333 -4.01 -16.84 -31.98
C ALA A 333 -4.28 -15.43 -32.54
N GLY A 334 -4.93 -15.33 -33.71
CA GLY A 334 -5.30 -14.06 -34.33
C GLY A 334 -6.32 -13.22 -33.54
N SER A 335 -7.14 -13.83 -32.68
CA SER A 335 -8.10 -13.08 -31.85
C SER A 335 -7.42 -12.33 -30.70
N ARG A 336 -6.29 -12.85 -30.19
CA ARG A 336 -5.52 -12.21 -29.12
C ARG A 336 -4.72 -11.02 -29.64
N ASP A 337 -4.14 -11.15 -30.83
CA ASP A 337 -3.40 -10.06 -31.46
C ASP A 337 -4.34 -8.89 -31.82
N ALA A 338 -5.54 -9.19 -32.34
CA ALA A 338 -6.56 -8.16 -32.61
C ALA A 338 -7.15 -7.52 -31.33
N GLN A 339 -7.14 -8.21 -30.19
CA GLN A 339 -7.52 -7.61 -28.90
C GLN A 339 -6.40 -6.73 -28.35
N ARG A 340 -5.14 -7.17 -28.46
CA ARG A 340 -3.97 -6.40 -28.04
C ARG A 340 -3.81 -5.13 -28.89
N GLU A 341 -4.06 -5.19 -30.20
CA GLU A 341 -4.00 -4.01 -31.08
C GLU A 341 -5.07 -2.97 -30.74
N ARG A 342 -6.28 -3.42 -30.39
CA ARG A 342 -7.36 -2.51 -29.93
C ARG A 342 -7.03 -1.88 -28.58
N GLN A 343 -6.49 -2.66 -27.65
CA GLN A 343 -6.06 -2.16 -26.35
C GLN A 343 -4.87 -1.20 -26.48
N SER A 344 -3.90 -1.51 -27.35
CA SER A 344 -2.75 -0.64 -27.60
C SER A 344 -3.17 0.67 -28.25
N ARG A 345 -4.10 0.65 -29.21
CA ARG A 345 -4.65 1.87 -29.83
C ARG A 345 -5.38 2.76 -28.81
N MET A 346 -6.16 2.18 -27.89
CA MET A 346 -6.81 2.97 -26.84
C MET A 346 -5.79 3.64 -25.90
N VAL A 347 -4.75 2.91 -25.50
CA VAL A 347 -3.69 3.46 -24.63
C VAL A 347 -2.86 4.52 -25.36
N GLU A 348 -2.58 4.30 -26.65
CA GLU A 348 -1.89 5.26 -27.51
C GLU A 348 -2.71 6.54 -27.67
N GLU A 349 -4.01 6.44 -27.92
CA GLU A 349 -4.91 7.59 -28.01
C GLU A 349 -5.01 8.37 -26.68
N GLN A 350 -5.04 7.68 -25.53
CA GLN A 350 -5.01 8.33 -24.22
C GLN A 350 -3.67 9.04 -23.95
N LEU A 351 -2.55 8.43 -24.34
CA LEU A 351 -1.23 9.04 -24.24
C LEU A 351 -1.10 10.25 -25.16
N GLU A 352 -1.58 10.17 -26.40
CA GLU A 352 -1.61 11.29 -27.34
C GLU A 352 -2.50 12.43 -26.85
N ALA A 353 -3.68 12.13 -26.31
CA ALA A 353 -4.56 13.13 -25.72
C ALA A 353 -3.89 13.82 -24.52
N SER A 354 -3.20 13.06 -23.66
CA SER A 354 -2.44 13.63 -22.54
C SER A 354 -1.26 14.49 -23.01
N ALA A 355 -0.58 14.08 -24.08
CA ALA A 355 0.54 14.82 -24.65
C ALA A 355 0.08 16.11 -25.34
N LYS A 356 -1.08 16.09 -26.02
CA LYS A 356 -1.70 17.29 -26.60
C LYS A 356 -2.11 18.28 -25.51
N ARG A 357 -2.79 17.82 -24.45
CA ARG A 357 -3.14 18.68 -23.30
C ARG A 357 -1.91 19.30 -22.64
N LYS A 358 -0.84 18.53 -22.44
CA LYS A 358 0.42 19.06 -21.89
C LYS A 358 1.05 20.12 -22.80
N ARG A 359 1.06 19.89 -24.13
CA ARG A 359 1.57 20.89 -25.08
C ARG A 359 0.73 22.16 -25.08
N GLU A 360 -0.60 22.05 -25.05
CA GLU A 360 -1.49 23.20 -24.95
C GLU A 360 -1.28 23.96 -23.63
N GLU A 361 -1.12 23.27 -22.51
CA GLU A 361 -0.80 23.88 -21.21
C GLU A 361 0.57 24.59 -21.22
N GLU A 362 1.59 23.99 -21.83
CA GLU A 362 2.92 24.58 -22.00
C GLU A 362 2.89 25.81 -22.92
N GLU A 363 2.14 25.75 -24.02
CA GLU A 363 1.93 26.89 -24.93
C GLU A 363 1.16 28.03 -24.25
N GLU A 364 0.15 27.71 -23.44
CA GLU A 364 -0.57 28.69 -22.63
C GLU A 364 0.33 29.31 -21.56
N GLN A 365 1.18 28.51 -20.90
CA GLN A 365 2.16 29.01 -19.94
C GLN A 365 3.16 29.93 -20.63
N HIS A 366 3.73 29.52 -21.76
CA HIS A 366 4.64 30.34 -22.53
C HIS A 366 3.97 31.63 -23.03
N ALA A 367 2.70 31.57 -23.46
CA ALA A 367 1.94 32.76 -23.86
C ALA A 367 1.66 33.70 -22.66
N LYS A 368 1.42 33.16 -21.46
CA LYS A 368 1.30 33.95 -20.22
C LYS A 368 2.63 34.58 -19.86
N GLU A 369 3.73 33.84 -19.90
CA GLU A 369 5.08 34.34 -19.65
C GLU A 369 5.47 35.44 -20.65
N GLU A 370 5.15 35.28 -21.93
CA GLU A 370 5.37 36.31 -22.93
C GLU A 370 4.53 37.57 -22.67
N ARG A 371 3.26 37.41 -22.27
CA ARG A 371 2.41 38.56 -21.92
C ARG A 371 2.94 39.27 -20.68
N GLU A 372 3.39 38.52 -19.69
CA GLU A 372 4.02 39.06 -18.50
C GLU A 372 5.32 39.78 -18.85
N ALA A 373 6.18 39.19 -19.67
CA ALA A 373 7.42 39.80 -20.15
C ALA A 373 7.17 41.09 -20.94
N LYS A 374 6.11 41.12 -21.77
CA LYS A 374 5.67 42.32 -22.51
C LYS A 374 5.05 43.39 -21.59
N SER A 375 4.46 43.00 -20.45
CA SER A 375 3.85 43.93 -19.47
C SER A 375 4.84 44.52 -18.46
N LYS A 376 5.93 43.80 -18.17
CA LYS A 376 6.99 44.26 -17.27
C LYS A 376 7.80 45.36 -17.97
N LYS A 377 7.86 46.54 -17.36
CA LYS A 377 8.66 47.67 -17.85
C LYS A 377 10.12 47.23 -17.94
N THR A 378 10.76 47.48 -19.07
CA THR A 378 12.16 47.12 -19.26
C THR A 378 13.06 47.99 -18.38
N GLU A 379 14.25 47.50 -18.03
CA GLU A 379 15.23 48.27 -17.25
C GLU A 379 15.59 49.60 -17.94
N LYS A 380 15.51 49.65 -19.27
CA LYS A 380 15.69 50.86 -20.08
C LYS A 380 14.58 51.89 -19.82
N ASP A 381 13.33 51.46 -19.73
CA ASP A 381 12.19 52.35 -19.44
C ASP A 381 12.28 52.93 -18.03
N VAL A 382 12.74 52.13 -17.06
CA VAL A 382 13.00 52.57 -15.68
C VAL A 382 14.16 53.57 -15.64
N GLY A 383 15.23 53.31 -16.40
CA GLY A 383 16.39 54.19 -16.54
C GLY A 383 16.03 55.55 -17.15
N ASP A 384 15.26 55.57 -18.25
CA ASP A 384 14.82 56.81 -18.89
C ASP A 384 13.86 57.61 -17.99
N ALA A 385 12.93 56.94 -17.30
CA ALA A 385 12.06 57.59 -16.32
C ALA A 385 12.86 58.25 -15.18
N LYS A 386 13.91 57.58 -14.68
CA LYS A 386 14.81 58.11 -13.66
C LYS A 386 15.63 59.30 -14.18
N ALA A 387 16.14 59.23 -15.40
CA ALA A 387 16.85 60.34 -16.04
C ALA A 387 15.95 61.57 -16.22
N ARG A 388 14.71 61.39 -16.69
CA ARG A 388 13.72 62.48 -16.83
C ARG A 388 13.32 63.09 -15.49
N TYR A 389 13.24 62.27 -14.43
CA TYR A 389 12.97 62.75 -13.08
C TYR A 389 14.14 63.59 -12.53
N LEU A 390 15.37 63.11 -12.69
CA LEU A 390 16.57 63.86 -12.28
C LEU A 390 16.71 65.17 -13.05
N ALA A 391 16.44 65.18 -14.36
CA ALA A 391 16.44 66.39 -15.17
C ALA A 391 15.38 67.41 -14.69
N ARG A 392 14.16 66.95 -14.39
CA ARG A 392 13.10 67.82 -13.81
C ARG A 392 13.49 68.36 -12.45
N LYS A 393 14.10 67.54 -11.59
CA LYS A 393 14.58 67.98 -10.28
C LYS A 393 15.68 69.04 -10.40
N ALA A 394 16.67 68.81 -11.24
CA ALA A 394 17.77 69.76 -11.48
C ALA A 394 17.26 71.07 -12.09
N ALA A 395 16.29 71.03 -13.00
CA ALA A 395 15.67 72.23 -13.56
C ALA A 395 14.87 73.03 -12.51
N LYS A 396 14.19 72.33 -11.58
CA LYS A 396 13.46 72.96 -10.48
C LYS A 396 14.40 73.61 -9.46
N GLU A 397 15.54 72.98 -9.16
CA GLU A 397 16.59 73.56 -8.31
C GLU A 397 17.25 74.78 -8.97
N LYS A 398 17.46 74.77 -10.29
CA LYS A 398 17.98 75.93 -11.03
C LYS A 398 16.98 77.09 -11.19
N ALA A 399 15.68 76.83 -11.11
CA ALA A 399 14.63 77.85 -11.22
C ALA A 399 14.17 78.39 -9.85
N GLY A 400 14.59 77.75 -8.76
CA GLY A 400 14.22 78.10 -7.39
C GLY A 400 15.36 78.67 -6.54
N GLY A 401 16.53 78.93 -7.15
CA GLY A 401 17.60 79.76 -6.60
C GLY A 401 17.78 80.98 -7.50
#